data_AF-A0AB33JM51-F1
#
_entry.id   AF-A0AB33JM51-F1
#
_cell.length_a   1.000
_cell.length_b   1.000
_cell.length_c   1.000
_cell.angle_alpha   90.00
_cell.angle_beta   90.00
_cell.angle_gamma   90.00
#
_symmetry.space_group_name_H-M   'P 1'
#
loop_
_entity.id
_entity.type
_entity.pdbx_description
1 polymer ?
#
loop_
_entity_poly.entity_id
_entity_poly.type
_entity_poly.pdbx_seq_one_letter_code
_entity_poly.pdbx_strand_id
1 'polypeptide(L)'
;METMTARKSAYFRLNAELLETLKRHAKAANSSLNNYVESVLFDAMYFEPNDETKIAIEEAMSGKPAAGTLDISSFDTFVKSISEIDEED
;
A
#
# COMPACT_ATOMS: atom_id res chain seq x y z
N MET A 1 -10.69 -8.10 7.73
CA MET A 1 -12.10 -7.67 7.87
C MET A 1 -12.29 -6.46 6.99
N GLU A 2 -13.22 -6.48 6.03
CA GLU A 2 -13.61 -5.26 5.32
C GLU A 2 -14.34 -4.34 6.30
N THR A 3 -13.61 -3.39 6.89
CA THR A 3 -14.25 -2.30 7.61
C THR A 3 -14.98 -1.45 6.57
N MET A 4 -16.31 -1.52 6.53
CA MET A 4 -17.11 -0.54 5.80
C MET A 4 -16.90 0.84 6.42
N THR A 5 -15.86 1.55 5.98
CA THR A 5 -15.54 2.89 6.46
C THR A 5 -16.68 3.83 6.11
N ALA A 6 -17.25 4.48 7.14
CA ALA A 6 -18.33 5.44 6.96
C ALA A 6 -17.83 6.66 6.17
N ARG A 7 -18.38 6.86 4.97
CA ARG A 7 -18.05 8.02 4.12
C ARG A 7 -18.82 9.25 4.58
N LYS A 8 -18.11 10.37 4.75
CA LYS A 8 -18.69 11.68 5.08
C LYS A 8 -18.43 12.67 3.94
N SER A 9 -19.44 13.44 3.57
CA SER A 9 -19.31 14.47 2.54
C SER A 9 -18.48 15.65 3.07
N ALA A 10 -17.51 16.10 2.27
CA ALA A 10 -16.75 17.31 2.51
C ALA A 10 -16.78 18.19 1.25
N TYR A 11 -16.71 19.52 1.43
CA TYR A 11 -16.69 20.48 0.33
C TYR A 11 -15.35 21.23 0.31
N PHE A 12 -14.69 21.23 -0.84
CA PHE A 12 -13.44 21.94 -1.07
C PHE A 12 -13.61 22.95 -2.21
N ARG A 13 -13.01 24.14 -2.04
CA ARG A 13 -12.84 25.09 -3.15
C ARG A 13 -11.47 24.84 -3.74
N LEU A 14 -11.43 24.35 -4.97
CA LEU A 14 -10.20 24.07 -5.70
C LEU A 14 -9.99 25.11 -6.80
N ASN A 15 -8.72 25.35 -7.14
CA ASN A 15 -8.39 26.08 -8.36
C ASN A 15 -8.99 25.36 -9.58
N ALA A 16 -9.52 26.11 -10.55
CA ALA A 16 -10.13 25.55 -11.76
C ALA A 16 -9.17 24.67 -12.57
N GLU A 17 -7.91 25.06 -12.71
CA GLU A 17 -6.88 24.28 -13.42
C GLU A 17 -6.56 22.97 -12.70
N LEU A 18 -6.52 23.01 -11.37
CA LEU A 18 -6.34 21.81 -10.55
C LEU A 18 -7.52 20.85 -10.73
N LEU A 19 -8.75 21.36 -10.72
CA LEU A 19 -9.95 20.54 -10.93
C LEU A 19 -9.94 19.84 -12.31
N GLU A 20 -9.54 20.54 -13.36
CA GLU A 20 -9.45 19.95 -14.70
C GLU A 20 -8.33 18.91 -14.80
N THR A 21 -7.21 19.16 -14.12
CA THR A 21 -6.11 18.19 -14.03
C THR A 21 -6.57 16.92 -13.31
N LEU A 22 -7.22 17.05 -12.15
CA LEU A 22 -7.77 15.92 -11.39
C LEU A 22 -8.77 15.10 -12.22
N LYS A 23 -9.66 15.75 -12.99
CA LYS A 23 -10.60 15.05 -13.89
C LYS A 23 -9.88 14.24 -14.97
N ARG A 24 -8.81 14.77 -15.56
CA ARG A 24 -8.02 14.08 -16.58
C ARG A 24 -7.38 12.82 -16.01
N HIS A 25 -6.78 12.92 -14.83
CA HIS A 25 -6.16 11.77 -14.17
C HIS A 25 -7.18 10.74 -13.69
N ALA A 26 -8.32 11.18 -13.13
CA ALA A 26 -9.40 10.28 -12.74
C ALA A 26 -9.89 9.45 -13.95
N LYS A 27 -10.08 10.09 -15.11
CA LYS A 27 -10.44 9.40 -16.35
C LYS A 27 -9.36 8.42 -16.82
N ALA A 28 -8.09 8.81 -16.76
CA ALA A 28 -6.97 7.93 -17.13
C ALA A 28 -6.87 6.70 -16.21
N ALA A 29 -7.21 6.86 -14.93
CA ALA A 29 -7.25 5.80 -13.94
C ALA A 29 -8.56 4.97 -13.94
N ASN A 30 -9.49 5.21 -14.89
CA ASN A 30 -10.83 4.60 -14.93
C ASN A 30 -11.59 4.72 -13.59
N SER A 31 -11.44 5.85 -12.91
CA SER A 31 -11.99 6.12 -11.59
C SER A 31 -12.94 7.32 -11.62
N SER A 32 -13.87 7.38 -10.66
CA SER A 32 -14.67 8.59 -10.44
C SER A 32 -13.76 9.69 -9.89
N LEU A 33 -14.11 10.96 -10.11
CA LEU A 33 -13.34 12.08 -9.56
C LEU A 33 -13.23 11.98 -8.02
N ASN A 34 -14.31 11.62 -7.34
CA ASN A 34 -14.31 11.47 -5.89
C ASN A 34 -13.38 10.34 -5.42
N ASN A 35 -13.45 9.16 -6.04
CA ASN A 35 -12.59 8.04 -5.66
C ASN A 35 -11.12 8.37 -5.94
N TYR A 36 -10.84 8.99 -7.09
CA TYR A 36 -9.48 9.40 -7.42
C TYR A 36 -8.92 10.42 -6.43
N VAL A 37 -9.71 11.44 -6.06
CA VAL A 37 -9.31 12.44 -5.07
C VAL A 37 -9.12 11.80 -3.69
N GLU A 38 -9.99 10.87 -3.29
CA GLU A 38 -9.85 10.12 -2.05
C GLU A 38 -8.53 9.34 -2.01
N SER A 39 -8.20 8.57 -3.05
CA SER A 39 -6.92 7.85 -3.14
C SER A 39 -5.72 8.80 -3.07
N VAL A 40 -5.73 9.90 -3.81
CA VAL A 40 -4.62 10.89 -3.77
C VAL A 40 -4.46 11.49 -2.37
N LEU A 41 -5.56 11.77 -1.67
CA LEU A 41 -5.51 12.27 -0.29
C LEU A 41 -5.04 11.19 0.68
N PHE A 42 -5.44 9.93 0.50
CA PHE A 42 -4.93 8.81 1.28
C PHE A 42 -3.42 8.67 1.09
N ASP A 43 -2.93 8.64 -0.14
CA ASP A 43 -1.51 8.53 -0.45
C ASP A 43 -0.69 9.69 0.15
N ALA A 44 -1.25 10.91 0.14
CA ALA A 44 -0.58 12.09 0.69
C ALA A 44 -0.57 12.13 2.22
N MET A 45 -1.61 11.59 2.88
CA MET A 45 -1.79 11.69 4.33
C MET A 45 -1.33 10.45 5.09
N TYR A 46 -1.40 9.27 4.47
CA TYR A 46 -1.04 7.99 5.06
C TYR A 46 0.27 7.51 4.45
N PHE A 47 1.38 8.07 4.94
CA PHE A 47 2.72 7.54 4.69
C PHE A 47 3.14 6.49 5.74
N GLU A 48 2.31 6.27 6.76
CA GLU A 48 2.64 5.31 7.81
C GLU A 48 2.23 3.90 7.36
N PRO A 49 3.14 2.91 7.44
CA PRO A 49 2.79 1.51 7.20
C PRO A 49 1.56 1.12 8.04
N ASN A 50 0.64 0.31 7.50
CA ASN A 50 -0.49 -0.18 8.29
C ASN A 50 0.00 -1.07 9.46
N ASP A 51 -0.84 -1.34 10.44
CA ASP A 51 -0.42 -2.09 11.65
C ASP A 51 0.18 -3.46 11.31
N GLU A 52 -0.38 -4.16 10.32
CA GLU A 52 0.16 -5.43 9.80
C GLU A 52 1.58 -5.26 9.25
N THR A 53 1.83 -4.22 8.47
CA THR A 53 3.15 -3.92 7.91
C THR A 53 4.13 -3.48 9.00
N LYS A 54 3.68 -2.72 10.01
CA LYS A 54 4.53 -2.35 11.16
C LYS A 54 4.98 -3.59 11.94
N ILE A 55 4.05 -4.52 12.19
CA ILE A 55 4.35 -5.78 12.88
C ILE A 55 5.38 -6.58 12.10
N ALA A 56 5.18 -6.75 10.79
CA ALA A 56 6.14 -7.45 9.93
C ALA A 56 7.53 -6.79 9.92
N ILE A 57 7.60 -5.45 9.92
CA ILE A 57 8.87 -4.71 10.01
C ILE A 57 9.55 -4.93 11.37
N GLU A 58 8.81 -4.82 12.48
CA GLU A 58 9.34 -5.05 13.82
C GLU A 58 9.85 -6.49 14.00
N GLU A 59 9.09 -7.45 13.49
CA GLU A 59 9.45 -8.86 13.50
C GLU A 59 10.75 -9.12 12.70
N ALA A 60 10.85 -8.59 11.49
CA ALA A 60 12.06 -8.70 10.68
C ALA A 60 13.28 -8.06 11.36
N MET A 61 13.09 -6.93 12.05
CA MET A 61 14.16 -6.26 12.81
C MET A 61 14.53 -6.98 14.11
N SER A 62 13.66 -7.83 14.67
CA SER A 62 13.90 -8.56 15.92
C SER A 62 15.01 -9.63 15.82
N GLY A 63 15.50 -9.91 14.60
CA GLY A 63 16.56 -10.87 14.34
C GLY A 63 16.11 -12.33 14.32
N LYS A 64 14.80 -12.59 14.43
CA LYS A 64 14.16 -13.91 14.26
C LYS A 64 12.85 -13.77 13.48
N PRO A 65 12.92 -13.47 12.17
CA PRO A 65 11.72 -13.43 11.34
C PRO A 65 11.00 -14.79 11.38
N ALA A 66 9.69 -14.80 11.59
CA ALA A 66 8.86 -15.99 11.52
C ALA A 66 8.83 -16.56 10.10
N ALA A 67 8.97 -15.70 9.09
CA ALA A 67 9.08 -16.07 7.68
C ALA A 67 10.46 -16.67 7.28
N GLY A 68 11.31 -17.05 8.24
CA GLY A 68 12.60 -17.68 7.95
C GLY A 68 13.70 -16.72 7.46
N THR A 69 14.87 -17.29 7.12
CA THR A 69 16.05 -16.53 6.70
C THR A 69 16.26 -16.61 5.20
N LEU A 70 16.48 -15.46 4.57
CA LEU A 70 16.73 -15.35 3.14
C LEU A 70 18.23 -15.49 2.84
N ASP A 71 18.58 -16.33 1.85
CA ASP A 71 19.94 -16.40 1.32
C ASP A 71 20.07 -15.50 0.09
N ILE A 72 20.88 -14.45 0.20
CA ILE A 72 21.11 -13.44 -0.86
C ILE A 72 22.46 -13.62 -1.58
N SER A 73 23.10 -14.78 -1.45
CA SER A 73 24.41 -15.05 -2.07
C SER A 73 24.36 -15.16 -3.60
N SER A 74 23.24 -15.61 -4.16
CA SER A 74 22.98 -15.63 -5.60
C SER A 74 21.48 -15.58 -5.90
N PHE A 75 21.09 -15.24 -7.13
CA PHE A 75 19.68 -15.23 -7.53
C PHE A 75 19.02 -16.61 -7.41
N ASP A 76 19.72 -17.67 -7.78
CA ASP A 76 19.22 -19.05 -7.71
C ASP A 76 18.97 -19.47 -6.25
N THR A 77 19.90 -19.14 -5.37
CA THR A 77 19.80 -19.42 -3.93
C THR A 77 18.70 -18.61 -3.26
N PHE A 78 18.53 -17.34 -3.67
CA PHE A 78 17.44 -16.47 -3.21
C PHE A 78 16.07 -17.06 -3.58
N VAL A 79 15.86 -17.42 -4.84
CA VAL A 79 14.59 -18.03 -5.30
C VAL A 79 14.31 -19.33 -4.56
N LYS A 80 15.33 -20.18 -4.39
CA LYS A 80 15.20 -21.43 -3.62
C LYS A 80 14.80 -21.18 -2.18
N SER A 81 15.43 -20.20 -1.51
CA SER A 81 15.11 -19.86 -0.12
C SER A 81 13.66 -19.38 0.04
N ILE A 82 13.10 -18.65 -0.93
CA ILE A 82 11.68 -18.24 -0.90
C ILE A 82 10.75 -19.44 -1.06
N SER A 83 11.05 -20.34 -2.01
CA SER A 83 10.21 -21.53 -2.24
C SER A 83 10.21 -22.49 -1.04
N GLU A 84 11.32 -22.59 -0.32
CA GLU A 84 11.42 -23.44 0.87
C GLU A 84 10.70 -22.84 2.10
N ILE A 85 10.57 -21.51 2.17
CA ILE A 85 9.81 -20.81 3.23
C ILE A 85 8.30 -21.09 3.13
N ASP A 86 7.76 -21.27 1.92
CA ASP A 86 6.33 -21.52 1.68
C ASP A 86 5.91 -22.98 1.94
N GLU A 87 6.84 -23.93 2.13
CA GLU A 87 6.54 -25.36 2.30
C GLU A 87 6.41 -25.81 3.77
N GLU A 88 6.68 -24.94 4.76
CA GLU A 88 6.61 -25.27 6.20
C GLU A 88 5.26 -24.95 6.89
N ASP A 89 4.24 -24.49 6.15
CA ASP A 89 2.87 -24.23 6.64
C ASP A 89 1.84 -25.34 6.31
#